data_AF-A0AAQ2C623-F1
#
_entry.id   AF-A0AAQ2C623-F1
#
_cell.length_a   1.000
_cell.length_b   1.000
_cell.length_c   1.000
_cell.angle_alpha   90.00
_cell.angle_beta   90.00
_cell.angle_gamma   90.00
#
_symmetry.space_group_name_H-M   'P 1'
#
loop_
_entity.id
_entity.type
_entity.pdbx_description
1 polymer ?
#
loop_
_entity_poly.entity_id
_entity_poly.type
_entity_poly.pdbx_seq_one_letter_code
_entity_poly.pdbx_strand_id
1 'polypeptide(L)'
;MIQGFKEFIMRGNVIELAVAVVIGAAFTAVVNAIVKGIFNPLVAAIFNSESLAKAMVIGLPGGAELSFGLVLAAAINFLLVAAVVYFVFVMPLNHLKHAQERRRLAGAPTAAEVAAPATELELLSEIRDLLAAGATLDRGPKHTL
;
A
#
# COMPACT_ATOMS: atom_id res chain seq x y z
N MET A 1 -2.26 -15.54 32.91
CA MET A 1 -2.75 -15.48 31.51
C MET A 1 -2.84 -14.04 30.99
N ILE A 2 -3.47 -13.11 31.72
CA ILE A 2 -3.60 -11.69 31.32
C ILE A 2 -2.24 -10.99 31.15
N GLN A 3 -1.25 -11.31 32.01
CA GLN A 3 0.10 -10.74 31.94
C GLN A 3 0.86 -11.20 30.68
N GLY A 4 0.81 -12.49 30.35
CA GLY A 4 1.38 -13.03 29.12
C GLY A 4 0.68 -12.56 27.83
N PHE A 5 -0.62 -12.23 27.90
CA PHE A 5 -1.34 -11.59 26.80
C PHE A 5 -0.88 -10.15 26.58
N LYS A 6 -0.67 -9.39 27.67
CA LYS A 6 -0.09 -8.04 27.59
C LYS A 6 1.32 -8.09 26.99
N GLU A 7 2.18 -9.00 27.41
CA GLU A 7 3.52 -9.21 26.82
C GLU A 7 3.48 -9.69 25.35
N PHE A 8 2.45 -10.41 24.96
CA PHE A 8 2.23 -10.78 23.56
C PHE A 8 1.84 -9.59 22.69
N ILE A 9 0.88 -8.77 23.14
CA ILE A 9 0.44 -7.57 22.43
C ILE A 9 1.54 -6.51 22.42
N MET A 10 2.29 -6.35 23.50
CA MET A 10 3.38 -5.35 23.57
C MET A 10 4.57 -5.67 22.65
N ARG A 11 4.58 -6.82 21.96
CA ARG A 11 5.46 -7.02 20.80
C ARG A 11 4.94 -6.14 19.65
N GLY A 12 5.65 -5.04 19.36
CA GLY A 12 5.25 -4.04 18.35
C GLY A 12 4.78 -4.61 17.01
N ASN A 13 5.44 -5.68 16.54
CA ASN A 13 5.05 -6.40 15.32
C ASN A 13 3.58 -6.90 15.32
N VAL A 14 3.03 -7.31 16.46
CA VAL A 14 1.64 -7.81 16.54
C VAL A 14 0.62 -6.67 16.46
N ILE A 15 0.91 -5.53 17.10
CA ILE A 15 0.04 -4.35 17.07
C ILE A 15 0.00 -3.77 15.66
N GLU A 16 1.15 -3.62 15.01
CA GLU A 16 1.23 -3.08 13.64
C GLU A 16 0.45 -3.95 12.65
N LEU A 17 0.62 -5.27 12.73
CA LEU A 17 -0.14 -6.21 11.91
C LEU A 17 -1.64 -6.15 12.20
N ALA A 18 -2.04 -6.09 13.46
CA ALA A 18 -3.45 -5.99 13.84
C ALA A 18 -4.10 -4.70 13.31
N VAL A 19 -3.40 -3.57 13.43
CA VAL A 19 -3.86 -2.28 12.91
C VAL A 19 -3.97 -2.33 11.38
N ALA A 20 -2.98 -2.89 10.69
CA ALA A 20 -3.01 -3.04 9.23
C ALA A 20 -4.23 -3.84 8.75
N VAL A 21 -4.57 -4.95 9.42
CA VAL A 21 -5.72 -5.79 9.07
C VAL A 21 -7.05 -5.06 9.30
N VAL A 22 -7.20 -4.40 10.45
CA VAL A 22 -8.43 -3.65 10.79
C VAL A 22 -8.67 -2.49 9.82
N ILE A 23 -7.62 -1.71 9.52
CA ILE A 23 -7.69 -0.60 8.57
C ILE A 23 -7.99 -1.14 7.16
N GLY A 24 -7.35 -2.23 6.74
CA GLY A 24 -7.60 -2.87 5.44
C GLY A 24 -9.06 -3.32 5.27
N ALA A 25 -9.64 -3.92 6.32
CA ALA A 25 -11.05 -4.32 6.32
C ALA A 25 -12.01 -3.12 6.24
N ALA A 26 -11.78 -2.09 7.07
CA ALA A 26 -12.59 -0.87 7.06
C ALA A 26 -12.51 -0.15 5.70
N PHE A 27 -11.32 -0.07 5.12
CA PHE A 27 -11.09 0.51 3.81
C PHE A 27 -11.86 -0.23 2.71
N THR A 28 -11.79 -1.56 2.71
CA THR A 28 -12.52 -2.41 1.75
C THR A 28 -14.02 -2.17 1.85
N ALA A 29 -14.56 -1.97 3.05
CA ALA A 29 -15.97 -1.65 3.25
C ALA A 29 -16.37 -0.30 2.62
N VAL A 30 -15.55 0.74 2.78
CA VAL A 30 -15.80 2.06 2.17
C VAL A 30 -15.78 1.98 0.64
N VAL A 31 -14.77 1.31 0.06
CA VAL A 31 -14.68 1.14 -1.39
C VAL A 31 -15.90 0.37 -1.91
N ASN A 32 -16.29 -0.71 -1.24
CA ASN A 32 -17.48 -1.47 -1.61
C ASN A 32 -18.77 -0.64 -1.52
N ALA A 33 -18.91 0.24 -0.53
CA ALA A 33 -20.06 1.12 -0.41
C ALA A 33 -20.16 2.10 -1.58
N ILE A 34 -19.02 2.68 -2.01
CA ILE A 34 -18.97 3.59 -3.16
C ILE A 34 -19.31 2.84 -4.46
N VAL A 35 -18.71 1.66 -4.66
CA VAL A 35 -18.98 0.86 -5.86
C VAL A 35 -20.43 0.42 -5.93
N LYS A 36 -20.98 -0.11 -4.82
CA LYS A 36 -22.38 -0.52 -4.76
C LYS A 36 -23.36 0.65 -4.86
N GLY A 37 -23.04 1.80 -4.27
CA GLY A 37 -23.94 2.94 -4.18
C GLY A 37 -23.96 3.83 -5.42
N ILE A 38 -22.82 3.97 -6.11
CA ILE A 38 -22.68 4.91 -7.24
C ILE A 38 -22.45 4.16 -8.55
N PHE A 39 -21.49 3.25 -8.57
CA PHE A 39 -21.06 2.60 -9.81
C PHE A 39 -22.03 1.51 -10.26
N ASN A 40 -22.54 0.67 -9.37
CA ASN A 40 -23.50 -0.39 -9.75
C ASN A 40 -24.78 0.18 -10.39
N PRO A 41 -25.42 1.24 -9.88
CA PRO A 41 -26.55 1.87 -10.55
C PRO A 41 -26.18 2.49 -11.90
N LEU A 42 -25.02 3.14 -12.01
CA LEU A 42 -24.53 3.72 -13.27
C LEU A 42 -24.28 2.65 -14.34
N VAL A 43 -23.65 1.55 -13.95
CA VAL A 43 -23.40 0.40 -14.83
C VAL A 43 -24.72 -0.25 -15.20
N ALA A 44 -25.65 -0.46 -14.26
CA ALA A 44 -26.97 -0.99 -14.55
C ALA A 44 -27.79 -0.09 -15.50
N ALA A 45 -27.64 1.24 -15.39
CA ALA A 45 -28.26 2.21 -16.27
C ALA A 45 -27.65 2.22 -17.68
N ILE A 46 -26.31 2.16 -17.79
CA ILE A 46 -25.59 2.19 -19.08
C ILE A 46 -25.75 0.87 -19.83
N PHE A 47 -25.69 -0.26 -19.12
CA PHE A 47 -25.84 -1.59 -19.72
C PHE A 47 -27.31 -2.03 -19.89
N ASN A 48 -28.27 -1.17 -19.49
CA ASN A 48 -29.71 -1.37 -19.52
C ASN A 48 -30.13 -2.70 -18.86
N SER A 49 -30.64 -2.66 -17.63
CA SER A 49 -30.96 -3.88 -16.86
C SER A 49 -31.88 -4.86 -17.59
N GLU A 50 -32.67 -4.42 -18.57
CA GLU A 50 -33.45 -5.30 -19.46
C GLU A 50 -32.63 -6.10 -20.47
N SER A 51 -31.50 -5.57 -20.97
CA SER A 51 -30.65 -6.26 -21.95
C SER A 51 -29.68 -7.23 -21.29
N LEU A 52 -29.17 -6.94 -20.09
CA LEU A 52 -28.36 -7.87 -19.31
C LEU A 52 -29.20 -9.01 -18.71
N ALA A 53 -30.41 -8.73 -18.24
CA ALA A 53 -31.34 -9.76 -17.77
C ALA A 53 -31.78 -10.72 -18.89
N LYS A 54 -31.91 -10.23 -20.14
CA LYS A 54 -32.23 -11.06 -21.32
C LYS A 54 -31.01 -11.73 -21.97
N ALA A 55 -29.81 -11.17 -21.86
CA ALA A 55 -28.59 -11.75 -22.44
C ALA A 55 -27.92 -12.81 -21.55
N MET A 56 -28.23 -12.86 -20.25
CA MET A 56 -27.54 -13.73 -19.28
C MET A 56 -28.40 -14.79 -18.60
N VAL A 57 -29.65 -14.94 -19.02
CA VAL A 57 -30.48 -16.11 -18.66
C VAL A 57 -30.76 -16.89 -19.94
N ILE A 58 -29.84 -17.79 -20.29
CA ILE A 58 -30.16 -18.90 -21.21
C ILE A 58 -30.72 -20.00 -20.31
N GLY A 59 -32.05 -20.13 -20.28
CA GLY A 59 -32.71 -21.24 -19.60
C GLY A 59 -32.30 -22.56 -20.27
N LEU A 60 -31.51 -23.39 -19.58
CA LEU A 60 -31.28 -24.77 -19.99
C LEU A 60 -32.53 -25.61 -19.63
N PRO A 61 -32.90 -26.59 -20.47
CA PRO A 61 -34.01 -27.48 -20.16
C PRO A 61 -33.63 -28.34 -18.94
N GLY A 62 -34.36 -28.18 -17.83
CA GLY A 62 -34.14 -28.90 -16.57
C GLY A 62 -34.17 -28.06 -15.28
N GLY A 63 -34.37 -26.74 -15.36
CA GLY A 63 -34.50 -25.88 -14.17
C GLY A 63 -33.18 -25.45 -13.54
N ALA A 64 -32.05 -25.64 -14.23
CA ALA A 64 -30.74 -25.12 -13.83
C ALA A 64 -30.42 -23.83 -14.60
N GLU A 65 -30.28 -22.71 -13.88
CA GLU A 65 -29.87 -21.42 -14.43
C GLU A 65 -28.33 -21.33 -14.43
N LEU A 66 -27.72 -21.49 -15.60
CA LEU A 66 -26.27 -21.34 -15.77
C LEU A 66 -25.92 -19.85 -15.90
N SER A 67 -25.76 -19.21 -14.74
CA SER A 67 -25.57 -17.77 -14.61
C SER A 67 -24.13 -17.34 -14.95
N PHE A 68 -23.69 -17.47 -16.21
CA PHE A 68 -22.49 -16.78 -16.70
C PHE A 68 -22.58 -15.26 -16.41
N GLY A 69 -23.81 -14.75 -16.30
CA GLY A 69 -24.21 -13.42 -15.82
C GLY A 69 -23.52 -13.01 -14.54
N LEU A 70 -23.56 -13.89 -13.56
CA LEU A 70 -23.03 -13.62 -12.22
C LEU A 70 -21.50 -13.51 -12.23
N VAL A 71 -20.83 -14.37 -13.00
CA VAL A 71 -19.37 -14.35 -13.10
C VAL A 71 -18.89 -13.11 -13.84
N LEU A 72 -19.52 -12.75 -14.97
CA LEU A 72 -19.17 -11.55 -15.72
C LEU A 72 -19.47 -10.27 -14.92
N ALA A 73 -20.61 -10.21 -14.23
CA ALA A 73 -20.95 -9.10 -13.36
C ALA A 73 -19.97 -8.97 -12.19
N ALA A 74 -19.56 -10.09 -11.58
CA ALA A 74 -18.54 -10.10 -10.54
C ALA A 74 -17.18 -9.63 -11.06
N ALA A 75 -16.80 -10.03 -12.28
CA ALA A 75 -15.56 -9.58 -12.93
C ALA A 75 -15.57 -8.07 -13.23
N ILE A 76 -16.67 -7.54 -13.77
CA ILE A 76 -16.84 -6.09 -14.02
C ILE A 76 -16.78 -5.32 -12.70
N ASN A 77 -17.49 -5.79 -11.67
CA ASN A 77 -17.47 -5.18 -10.34
C ASN A 77 -16.06 -5.19 -9.73
N PHE A 78 -15.32 -6.29 -9.86
CA PHE A 78 -13.92 -6.38 -9.44
C PHE A 78 -13.04 -5.36 -10.17
N LEU A 79 -13.20 -5.23 -11.49
CA LEU A 79 -12.45 -4.26 -12.29
C LEU A 79 -12.72 -2.82 -11.85
N LEU A 80 -13.98 -2.50 -11.51
CA LEU A 80 -14.37 -1.18 -11.02
C LEU A 80 -13.79 -0.87 -9.64
N VAL A 81 -13.87 -1.83 -8.70
CA VAL A 81 -13.22 -1.70 -7.39
C VAL A 81 -11.72 -1.46 -7.56
N ALA A 82 -11.05 -2.26 -8.41
CA ALA A 82 -9.63 -2.11 -8.68
C ALA A 82 -9.30 -0.73 -9.29
N ALA A 83 -10.12 -0.24 -10.22
CA ALA A 83 -9.95 1.08 -10.82
C ALA A 83 -10.08 2.21 -9.80
N VAL A 84 -11.10 2.15 -8.92
CA VAL A 84 -11.30 3.15 -7.86
C VAL A 84 -10.12 3.14 -6.87
N VAL A 85 -9.69 1.95 -6.43
CA VAL A 85 -8.53 1.83 -5.52
C VAL A 85 -7.27 2.40 -6.18
N TYR A 86 -7.06 2.08 -7.46
CA TYR A 86 -5.89 2.56 -8.20
C TYR A 86 -5.89 4.08 -8.36
N PHE A 87 -6.98 4.67 -8.86
CA PHE A 87 -7.04 6.11 -9.13
C PHE A 87 -7.10 6.97 -7.88
N VAL A 88 -7.86 6.57 -6.85
CA VAL A 88 -8.07 7.40 -5.65
C VAL A 88 -6.93 7.25 -4.65
N PHE A 89 -6.27 6.08 -4.58
CA PHE A 89 -5.26 5.82 -3.55
C PHE A 89 -3.89 5.54 -4.13
N VAL A 90 -3.76 4.60 -5.06
CA VAL A 90 -2.43 4.21 -5.59
C VAL A 90 -1.79 5.34 -6.38
N MET A 91 -2.52 5.99 -7.28
CA MET A 91 -2.01 7.08 -8.11
C MET A 91 -1.50 8.28 -7.28
N PRO A 92 -2.26 8.87 -6.33
CA PRO A 92 -1.75 9.96 -5.52
C PRO A 92 -0.62 9.51 -4.59
N LEU A 93 -0.69 8.32 -3.99
CA LEU A 93 0.42 7.81 -3.16
C LEU A 93 1.69 7.62 -3.99
N ASN A 94 1.58 7.09 -5.21
CA ASN A 94 2.71 6.95 -6.12
C ASN A 94 3.26 8.33 -6.51
N HIS A 95 2.38 9.29 -6.83
CA HIS A 95 2.80 10.66 -7.16
C HIS A 95 3.53 11.36 -6.00
N LEU A 96 3.05 11.19 -4.76
CA LEU A 96 3.69 11.71 -3.57
C LEU A 96 5.04 11.04 -3.29
N LYS A 97 5.14 9.72 -3.47
CA LYS A 97 6.42 8.99 -3.36
C LYS A 97 7.44 9.48 -4.38
N HIS A 98 7.05 9.62 -5.65
CA HIS A 98 7.90 10.19 -6.70
C HIS A 98 8.30 11.63 -6.39
N ALA A 99 7.41 12.43 -5.81
CA ALA A 99 7.73 13.80 -5.40
C ALA A 99 8.72 13.84 -4.22
N GLN A 100 8.59 12.93 -3.25
CA GLN A 100 9.51 12.79 -2.12
C GLN A 100 10.87 12.26 -2.56
N GLU A 101 10.91 11.28 -3.47
CA GLU A 101 12.14 10.70 -4.00
C GLU A 101 12.91 11.70 -4.86
N ARG A 102 12.22 12.51 -5.68
CA ARG A 102 12.83 13.66 -6.38
C ARG A 102 13.38 14.72 -5.43
N ARG A 103 12.73 14.97 -4.29
CA ARG A 103 13.23 15.90 -3.26
C ARG A 103 14.46 15.34 -2.53
N ARG A 104 14.46 14.02 -2.29
CA ARG A 104 15.58 13.29 -1.66
C ARG A 104 16.82 13.28 -2.55
N LEU A 105 16.65 13.04 -3.85
CA LEU A 105 17.71 13.12 -4.87
C LEU A 105 18.24 14.55 -5.07
N ALA A 106 17.40 15.56 -4.81
CA ALA A 106 17.78 16.98 -4.89
C ALA A 106 18.40 17.52 -3.58
N GLY A 107 18.73 16.66 -2.61
CA GLY A 107 19.39 17.04 -1.36
C GLY A 107 18.53 17.87 -0.40
N ALA A 108 17.22 17.96 -0.61
CA ALA A 108 16.33 18.66 0.30
C ALA A 108 15.92 17.71 1.44
N PRO A 109 16.24 18.02 2.72
CA PRO A 109 15.90 17.16 3.84
C PRO A 109 14.39 16.97 3.91
N THR A 110 13.96 15.72 4.04
CA THR A 110 12.54 15.41 4.21
C THR A 110 12.08 15.83 5.60
N ALA A 111 10.81 16.20 5.77
CA ALA A 111 10.25 16.55 7.08
C ALA A 111 10.37 15.42 8.14
N ALA A 112 10.57 14.18 7.68
CA ALA A 112 10.88 13.03 8.54
C ALA A 112 12.36 12.98 8.99
N GLU A 113 13.27 13.53 8.20
CA GLU A 113 14.73 13.55 8.42
C GLU A 113 15.12 14.65 9.42
N VAL A 114 14.33 15.74 9.50
CA VAL A 114 14.46 16.77 10.54
C VAL A 114 14.05 16.25 11.92
N ALA A 115 13.24 15.19 11.98
CA ALA A 115 12.72 14.60 13.22
C ALA A 115 13.40 13.28 13.63
N ALA A 116 14.20 12.67 12.75
CA ALA A 116 14.90 11.42 13.04
C ALA A 116 16.26 11.72 13.70
N PRO A 117 16.64 11.01 14.77
CA PRO A 117 18.04 10.98 15.17
C PRO A 117 18.89 10.49 13.99
N ALA A 118 20.13 10.99 13.88
CA ALA A 118 21.05 10.73 12.78
C ALA A 118 20.85 9.31 12.22
N THR A 119 20.47 9.24 10.95
CA THR A 119 20.17 7.96 10.32
C THR A 119 21.41 7.08 10.36
N GLU A 120 21.25 5.76 10.49
CA GLU A 120 22.38 4.84 10.61
C GLU A 120 23.41 5.02 9.49
N LEU A 121 22.95 5.38 8.28
CA LEU A 121 23.81 5.73 7.14
C LEU A 121 24.62 7.01 7.35
N GLU A 122 24.06 8.05 7.97
CA GLU A 122 24.79 9.28 8.31
C GLU A 122 25.87 8.99 9.35
N LEU A 123 25.52 8.25 10.41
CA LEU A 123 26.49 7.83 11.44
C LEU A 123 27.59 6.94 10.85
N LEU A 124 27.25 6.02 9.95
CA LEU A 124 28.22 5.19 9.24
C LEU A 124 29.13 6.02 8.33
N SER A 125 28.61 7.07 7.67
CA SER A 125 29.42 7.99 6.87
C SER A 125 30.37 8.79 7.76
N GLU A 126 29.89 9.30 8.89
CA GLU A 126 30.68 10.06 9.84
C GLU A 126 31.79 9.19 10.46
N ILE A 127 31.46 7.95 10.85
CA ILE A 127 32.43 6.95 11.33
C ILE A 127 33.48 6.63 10.24
N ARG A 128 33.07 6.44 8.98
CA ARG A 128 34.00 6.22 7.85
C ARG A 128 34.95 7.40 7.70
N ASP A 129 34.43 8.62 7.75
CA ASP A 129 35.21 9.83 7.54
C ASP A 129 36.19 10.06 8.71
N LEU A 130 35.78 9.76 9.95
CA LEU A 130 36.64 9.77 11.13
C LEU A 130 37.74 8.68 11.06
N LEU A 131 37.41 7.47 10.59
CA LEU A 131 38.37 6.39 10.37
C LEU A 131 39.36 6.72 9.25
N ALA A 132 38.89 7.33 8.15
CA ALA A 132 39.75 7.77 7.06
C ALA A 132 40.70 8.88 7.53
N ALA A 133 40.20 9.86 8.30
CA ALA A 133 41.02 10.91 8.90
C ALA A 133 42.05 10.32 9.88
N GLY A 134 41.67 9.38 10.75
CA GLY A 134 42.59 8.68 11.65
C GLY A 134 43.66 7.85 10.92
N ALA A 135 43.30 7.17 9.83
CA ALA A 135 44.24 6.41 9.01
C ALA A 135 45.28 7.29 8.29
N THR A 136 44.96 8.56 8.03
CA THR A 136 45.94 9.51 7.48
C THR A 136 46.94 10.02 8.53
N LEU A 137 46.57 10.02 9.82
CA LEU A 137 47.43 10.46 10.92
C LEU A 137 48.43 9.38 11.37
N ASP A 138 48.12 8.10 11.21
CA ASP A 138 49.00 6.97 11.56
C ASP A 138 50.10 6.67 10.52
N ARG A 139 50.12 7.41 9.40
CA ARG A 139 51.25 7.41 8.43
C ARG A 139 52.33 8.44 8.76
N GLY A 140 52.55 8.74 10.05
CA GLY A 140 53.74 9.43 10.52
C GLY A 140 55.01 8.67 10.12
N PRO A 141 56.14 9.35 9.86
CA PRO A 141 57.33 8.75 9.27
C PRO A 141 57.78 7.55 10.10
N LYS A 142 57.74 6.36 9.49
CA LYS A 142 58.34 5.16 10.06
C LYS A 142 59.76 5.53 10.46
N HIS A 143 60.07 5.46 11.75
CA HIS A 143 61.40 5.64 12.30
C HIS A 143 62.37 4.84 11.44
N THR A 144 63.12 5.56 10.62
CA THR A 144 64.30 5.05 9.94
C THR A 144 65.45 5.37 10.88
N LEU A 145 66.12 4.29 11.29
CA LEU A 145 67.35 4.21 12.09
C LEU A 145 67.18 4.35 13.61
#